data_AF-A0A1C4WUD6-F1
#
_entry.id   AF-A0A1C4WUD6-F1
#
_cell.length_a   1.000
_cell.length_b   1.000
_cell.length_c   1.000
_cell.angle_alpha   90.00
_cell.angle_beta   90.00
_cell.angle_gamma   90.00
#
_symmetry.space_group_name_H-M   'P 1'
#
loop_
_entity.id
_entity.type
_entity.pdbx_description
1 polymer ?
#
loop_
_entity_poly.entity_id
_entity_poly.type
_entity_poly.pdbx_seq_one_letter_code
_entity_poly.pdbx_strand_id
1 'polypeptide(L)'
;MRRGEVAVAGRKGRDRLWDLATRVYPDDPVVPVDEARRRRDRRRLHALGIARARGPECPVEPLDVGDAGEPAVVEGVAGRWRVDPAHLAQPFSGRTALLSPFDRLIHDRKRTNELFEFDYQLEMYKPASKRRWGYFALPILHGDRLVGKVDATVARTAGALRVDAIHEDVAFDRAVTAAVQGEIRDLADWLELDLVLR
;
A
#
# COMPACT_ATOMS: atom_id res chain seq x y z
N MET A 1 -9.54 -2.96 24.95
CA MET A 1 -10.47 -2.10 24.21
C MET A 1 -9.81 -0.74 24.01
N ARG A 2 -9.71 -0.23 22.77
CA ARG A 2 -9.26 1.14 22.49
C ARG A 2 -10.46 2.07 22.59
N ARG A 3 -10.52 2.93 23.62
CA ARG A 3 -11.70 3.78 23.91
C ARG A 3 -11.69 5.14 23.19
N GLY A 4 -10.56 5.51 22.57
CA GLY A 4 -10.44 6.77 21.85
C GLY A 4 -10.41 8.02 22.74
N GLU A 5 -10.15 7.88 24.05
CA GLU A 5 -10.19 9.00 25.02
C GLU A 5 -8.96 9.92 24.93
N VAL A 6 -7.84 9.43 24.37
CA VAL A 6 -6.57 10.15 24.26
C VAL A 6 -6.11 10.16 22.80
N ALA A 7 -5.66 11.31 22.33
CA ALA A 7 -5.17 11.52 20.97
C ALA A 7 -3.78 12.17 20.96
N VAL A 8 -3.06 12.02 19.84
CA VAL A 8 -1.80 12.73 19.63
C VAL A 8 -2.14 14.17 19.26
N ALA A 9 -1.83 15.11 20.14
CA ALA A 9 -2.08 16.54 19.95
C ALA A 9 -0.92 17.27 19.25
N GLY A 10 0.26 16.65 19.21
CA GLY A 10 1.43 17.22 18.56
C GLY A 10 2.70 16.43 18.82
N ARG A 11 3.84 17.06 18.54
CA ARG A 11 5.17 16.49 18.82
C ARG A 11 6.11 17.54 19.40
N LYS A 12 7.01 17.11 20.28
CA LYS A 12 8.18 17.89 20.73
C LYS A 12 9.43 17.08 20.40
N GLY A 13 10.14 17.46 19.34
CA GLY A 13 11.21 16.64 18.79
C GLY A 13 10.68 15.26 18.34
N ARG A 14 11.21 14.18 18.94
CA ARG A 14 10.79 12.80 18.65
C ARG A 14 9.62 12.33 19.52
N ASP A 15 9.27 13.08 20.56
CA ASP A 15 8.25 12.69 21.52
C ASP A 15 6.85 13.11 21.06
N ARG A 16 5.87 12.23 21.29
CA ARG A 16 4.44 12.53 21.06
C ARG A 16 3.87 13.27 22.25
N LEU A 17 3.18 14.37 21.97
CA LEU A 17 2.36 15.07 22.95
C LEU A 17 0.95 14.47 22.90
N TRP A 18 0.41 14.13 24.06
CA TRP A 18 -0.91 13.52 24.20
C TRP A 18 -1.86 14.49 24.88
N ASP A 19 -3.11 14.54 24.43
CA ASP A 19 -4.18 15.28 25.07
C ASP A 19 -5.49 14.48 24.98
N LEU A 20 -6.53 14.96 25.65
CA LEU A 20 -7.88 14.43 25.53
C LEU A 20 -8.35 14.52 24.08
N ALA A 21 -8.93 13.43 23.57
CA ALA A 21 -9.39 13.36 22.19
C ALA A 21 -10.42 14.45 21.85
N THR A 22 -11.26 14.84 22.82
CA THR A 22 -12.24 15.92 22.69
C THR A 22 -11.64 17.32 22.48
N ARG A 23 -10.33 17.49 22.75
CA ARG A 23 -9.60 18.73 22.47
C ARG A 23 -8.87 18.70 21.13
N VAL A 24 -8.74 17.53 20.53
CA VAL A 24 -7.99 17.30 19.29
C VAL A 24 -8.92 17.12 18.09
N TYR A 25 -10.00 16.35 18.28
CA TYR A 25 -10.98 16.06 17.24
C TYR A 25 -12.23 16.90 17.40
N PRO A 26 -12.96 17.18 16.30
CA PRO A 26 -14.25 17.84 16.38
C PRO A 26 -15.24 17.00 17.20
N ASP A 27 -16.17 17.67 17.89
CA ASP A 27 -17.21 17.06 18.72
C ASP A 27 -18.39 16.55 17.86
N ASP A 28 -18.05 15.78 16.81
CA ASP A 28 -19.04 15.18 15.92
C ASP A 28 -19.83 14.07 16.65
N PRO A 29 -21.12 13.88 16.34
CA PRO A 29 -21.90 12.81 16.94
C PRO A 29 -21.25 11.43 16.77
N VAL A 30 -21.13 10.70 17.88
CA VAL A 30 -20.57 9.35 17.89
C VAL A 30 -21.44 8.42 17.04
N VAL A 31 -20.83 7.83 16.00
CA VAL A 31 -21.51 6.87 15.13
C VAL A 31 -21.71 5.55 15.89
N PRO A 32 -22.93 4.97 15.92
CA PRO A 32 -23.16 3.66 16.51
C PRO A 32 -22.20 2.59 15.96
N VAL A 33 -21.71 1.69 16.82
CA VAL A 33 -20.61 0.76 16.47
C VAL A 33 -20.89 -0.07 15.20
N ASP A 34 -22.11 -0.54 15.02
CA ASP A 34 -22.45 -1.36 13.85
C ASP A 34 -22.50 -0.53 12.57
N GLU A 35 -22.94 0.72 12.67
CA GLU A 35 -22.88 1.64 11.54
C GLU A 35 -21.43 2.04 11.22
N ALA A 36 -20.61 2.30 12.24
CA ALA A 36 -19.19 2.60 12.07
C ALA A 36 -18.46 1.46 11.35
N ARG A 37 -18.76 0.19 11.72
CA ARG A 37 -18.25 -1.01 11.03
C ARG A 37 -18.68 -1.04 9.56
N ARG A 38 -19.97 -0.86 9.26
CA ARG A 38 -20.46 -0.81 7.86
C ARG A 38 -19.83 0.33 7.04
N ARG A 39 -19.61 1.50 7.66
CA ARG A 39 -18.93 2.63 7.00
C ARG A 39 -17.46 2.33 6.72
N ARG A 40 -16.75 1.73 7.69
CA ARG A 40 -15.36 1.28 7.52
C ARG A 40 -15.25 0.26 6.38
N ASP A 41 -16.12 -0.74 6.36
CA ASP A 41 -16.06 -1.83 5.39
C ASP A 41 -16.29 -1.33 3.96
N ARG A 42 -17.26 -0.43 3.75
CA ARG A 42 -17.47 0.25 2.46
C ARG A 42 -16.25 1.07 2.03
N ARG A 43 -15.70 1.90 2.92
CA ARG A 43 -14.51 2.72 2.61
C ARG A 43 -13.30 1.86 2.28
N ARG A 44 -13.13 0.74 2.99
CA ARG A 44 -12.07 -0.21 2.71
C ARG A 44 -12.26 -0.87 1.35
N LEU A 45 -13.44 -1.41 1.07
CA LEU A 45 -13.72 -2.06 -0.20
C LEU A 45 -13.49 -1.08 -1.36
N HIS A 46 -13.97 0.16 -1.23
CA HIS A 46 -13.74 1.21 -2.20
C HIS A 46 -12.25 1.46 -2.48
N ALA A 47 -11.44 1.56 -1.41
CA ALA A 47 -10.00 1.79 -1.54
C ALA A 47 -9.23 0.57 -2.08
N LEU A 48 -9.72 -0.65 -1.85
CA LEU A 48 -9.07 -1.89 -2.30
C LEU A 48 -9.55 -2.37 -3.68
N GLY A 49 -10.72 -1.91 -4.12
CA GLY A 49 -11.45 -2.42 -5.29
C GLY A 49 -12.11 -3.77 -5.02
N ILE A 50 -11.32 -4.73 -4.54
CA ILE A 50 -11.74 -6.12 -4.26
C ILE A 50 -11.15 -6.61 -2.93
N ALA A 51 -11.95 -7.24 -2.09
CA ALA A 51 -11.52 -7.73 -0.78
C ALA A 51 -12.26 -9.02 -0.38
N ARG A 52 -11.73 -9.74 0.61
CA ARG A 52 -12.41 -10.94 1.13
C ARG A 52 -13.60 -10.53 1.99
N ALA A 53 -14.70 -11.29 1.88
CA ALA A 53 -15.86 -11.10 2.75
C ALA A 53 -15.55 -11.44 4.23
N ARG A 54 -14.60 -12.36 4.46
CA ARG A 54 -14.14 -12.76 5.80
C ARG A 54 -12.63 -12.99 5.78
N GLY A 55 -11.96 -12.57 6.84
CA GLY A 55 -10.52 -12.69 7.01
C GLY A 55 -10.16 -13.28 8.37
N PRO A 56 -8.86 -13.53 8.63
CA PRO A 56 -8.41 -13.94 9.95
C PRO A 56 -8.62 -12.81 10.95
N GLU A 57 -8.81 -13.17 12.22
CA GLU A 57 -8.81 -12.20 13.30
C GLU A 57 -7.44 -11.49 13.35
N CYS A 58 -7.47 -10.16 13.34
CA CYS A 58 -6.29 -9.32 13.35
C CYS A 58 -6.31 -8.45 14.62
N PRO A 59 -5.17 -8.25 15.32
CA PRO A 59 -5.14 -7.58 16.63
C PRO A 59 -5.60 -6.11 16.63
N VAL A 60 -5.62 -5.47 15.46
CA VAL A 60 -5.85 -4.02 15.34
C VAL A 60 -7.12 -3.74 14.56
N GLU A 61 -7.13 -4.12 13.29
CA GLU A 61 -8.25 -3.88 12.41
C GLU A 61 -8.43 -5.14 11.55
N PRO A 62 -9.66 -5.70 11.44
CA PRO A 62 -9.93 -6.79 10.50
C PRO A 62 -9.49 -6.39 9.09
N LEU A 63 -9.14 -7.35 8.23
CA LEU A 63 -8.81 -7.09 6.82
C LEU A 63 -10.00 -7.28 5.89
N ASP A 64 -11.06 -7.96 6.35
CA ASP A 64 -12.27 -8.18 5.58
C ASP A 64 -13.23 -6.99 5.55
N VAL A 65 -14.28 -7.15 4.74
CA VAL A 65 -15.29 -6.13 4.45
C VAL A 65 -16.73 -6.63 4.68
N GLY A 66 -16.91 -7.79 5.31
CA GLY A 66 -18.22 -8.38 5.56
C GLY A 66 -19.08 -8.46 4.29
N ASP A 67 -20.27 -7.85 4.37
CA ASP A 67 -21.25 -7.78 3.27
C ASP A 67 -21.20 -6.45 2.50
N ALA A 68 -20.11 -5.69 2.56
CA ALA A 68 -19.95 -4.51 1.70
C ALA A 68 -19.81 -4.92 0.22
N GLY A 69 -20.35 -4.10 -0.70
CA GLY A 69 -20.28 -4.32 -2.15
C GLY A 69 -21.01 -5.58 -2.61
N GLU A 70 -20.62 -6.09 -3.78
CA GLU A 70 -21.27 -7.22 -4.44
C GLU A 70 -20.42 -8.50 -4.34
N PRO A 71 -21.02 -9.70 -4.22
CA PRO A 71 -20.27 -10.95 -4.32
C PRO A 71 -19.51 -11.06 -5.64
N ALA A 72 -18.25 -11.49 -5.56
CA ALA A 72 -17.41 -11.73 -6.72
C ALA A 72 -16.65 -13.05 -6.60
N VAL A 73 -16.30 -13.60 -7.75
CA VAL A 73 -15.32 -14.68 -7.90
C VAL A 73 -14.17 -14.16 -8.76
N VAL A 74 -12.96 -14.63 -8.45
CA VAL A 74 -11.77 -14.31 -9.23
C VAL A 74 -11.29 -15.62 -9.83
N GLU A 75 -11.09 -15.63 -11.14
CA GLU A 75 -10.62 -16.81 -11.85
C GLU A 75 -9.31 -17.32 -11.24
N GLY A 76 -9.21 -18.62 -11.00
CA GLY A 76 -8.02 -19.24 -10.39
C GLY A 76 -7.82 -18.98 -8.89
N VAL A 77 -8.60 -18.09 -8.25
CA VAL A 77 -8.39 -17.69 -6.85
C VAL A 77 -9.53 -18.13 -5.94
N ALA A 78 -9.22 -18.99 -4.99
CA ALA A 78 -10.21 -19.55 -4.09
C ALA A 78 -10.83 -18.55 -3.11
N GLY A 79 -12.11 -18.79 -2.81
CA GLY A 79 -12.85 -18.13 -1.75
C GLY A 79 -13.89 -17.13 -2.23
N ARG A 80 -14.57 -16.50 -1.28
CA ARG A 80 -15.62 -15.51 -1.53
C ARG A 80 -15.05 -14.11 -1.45
N TRP A 81 -15.17 -13.39 -2.56
CA TRP A 81 -14.72 -12.01 -2.68
C TRP A 81 -15.91 -11.06 -2.70
N ARG A 82 -15.62 -9.81 -2.39
CA ARG A 82 -16.53 -8.67 -2.58
C ARG A 82 -15.83 -7.66 -3.45
N VAL A 83 -16.56 -7.05 -4.37
CA VAL A 83 -16.08 -5.98 -5.25
C VAL A 83 -16.91 -4.72 -5.02
N ASP A 84 -16.27 -3.56 -5.11
CA ASP A 84 -17.02 -2.31 -5.17
C ASP A 84 -17.64 -2.16 -6.58
N PRO A 85 -18.97 -2.11 -6.73
CA PRO A 85 -19.60 -1.89 -8.03
C PRO A 85 -19.18 -0.57 -8.68
N ALA A 86 -18.70 0.41 -7.89
CA ALA A 86 -18.17 1.66 -8.41
C ALA A 86 -16.87 1.50 -9.23
N HIS A 87 -16.28 0.31 -9.31
CA HIS A 87 -15.12 0.02 -10.16
C HIS A 87 -15.43 -0.98 -11.29
N LEU A 88 -16.67 -1.45 -11.41
CA LEU A 88 -17.09 -2.40 -12.43
C LEU A 88 -17.53 -1.70 -13.72
N ALA A 89 -17.37 -2.40 -14.86
CA ALA A 89 -17.79 -1.94 -16.19
C ALA A 89 -17.21 -0.57 -16.61
N GLN A 90 -16.10 -0.16 -16.00
CA GLN A 90 -15.37 1.04 -16.38
C GLN A 90 -14.26 0.69 -17.37
N PRO A 91 -13.92 1.61 -18.30
CA PRO A 91 -12.72 1.44 -19.10
C PRO A 91 -11.49 1.44 -18.19
N PHE A 92 -10.57 0.51 -18.45
CA PHE A 92 -9.29 0.46 -17.75
C PHE A 92 -8.19 1.06 -18.61
N SER A 93 -7.51 2.07 -18.07
CA SER A 93 -6.23 2.54 -18.60
C SER A 93 -5.17 2.30 -17.53
N GLY A 94 -4.28 1.36 -17.82
CA GLY A 94 -3.15 1.06 -16.95
C GLY A 94 -2.18 2.24 -16.80
N ARG A 95 -1.34 2.17 -15.78
CA ARG A 95 -0.25 3.15 -15.55
C ARG A 95 0.98 2.46 -15.01
N THR A 96 2.11 3.16 -15.02
CA THR A 96 3.28 2.74 -14.24
C THR A 96 3.25 3.47 -12.91
N ALA A 97 3.67 2.83 -11.83
CA ALA A 97 3.83 3.48 -10.53
C ALA A 97 4.84 2.73 -9.67
N LEU A 98 5.63 3.47 -8.88
CA LEU A 98 6.37 2.91 -7.76
C LEU A 98 5.48 2.93 -6.50
N LEU A 99 5.21 1.76 -5.95
CA LEU A 99 4.36 1.62 -4.78
C LEU A 99 5.19 1.67 -3.51
N SER A 100 4.65 2.33 -2.50
CA SER A 100 5.19 2.20 -1.14
C SER A 100 5.03 0.74 -0.67
N PRO A 101 5.99 0.17 0.09
CA PRO A 101 5.79 -1.10 0.78
C PRO A 101 4.59 -1.12 1.73
N PHE A 102 4.06 0.06 2.08
CA PHE A 102 2.87 0.25 2.91
C PHE A 102 1.63 0.64 2.10
N ASP A 103 1.70 0.64 0.76
CA ASP A 103 0.54 0.84 -0.09
C ASP A 103 -0.52 -0.25 0.18
N ARG A 104 -1.80 0.12 0.14
CA ARG A 104 -2.91 -0.82 0.42
C ARG A 104 -2.99 -1.96 -0.57
N LEU A 105 -2.49 -1.78 -1.80
CA LEU A 105 -2.40 -2.85 -2.78
C LEU A 105 -1.46 -3.96 -2.31
N ILE A 106 -0.38 -3.61 -1.61
CA ILE A 106 0.75 -4.49 -1.26
C ILE A 106 0.71 -4.94 0.22
N HIS A 107 0.13 -4.13 1.10
CA HIS A 107 0.22 -4.30 2.56
C HIS A 107 -0.28 -5.68 3.05
N ASP A 108 -1.36 -6.20 2.45
CA ASP A 108 -1.81 -7.57 2.66
C ASP A 108 -1.07 -8.50 1.70
N ARG A 109 0.03 -9.09 2.17
CA ARG A 109 0.86 -10.01 1.37
C ARG A 109 0.07 -11.21 0.85
N LYS A 110 -0.86 -11.74 1.64
CA LYS A 110 -1.63 -12.92 1.22
C LYS A 110 -2.52 -12.55 0.05
N ARG A 111 -3.29 -11.46 0.17
CA ARG A 111 -4.12 -10.95 -0.93
C ARG A 111 -3.30 -10.59 -2.17
N THR A 112 -2.15 -9.96 -1.97
CA THR A 112 -1.24 -9.57 -3.06
C THR A 112 -0.75 -10.79 -3.82
N ASN A 113 -0.31 -11.83 -3.12
CA ASN A 113 0.12 -13.08 -3.74
C ASN A 113 -1.04 -13.82 -4.43
N GLU A 114 -2.21 -13.87 -3.81
CA GLU A 114 -3.38 -14.55 -4.38
C GLU A 114 -3.93 -13.87 -5.64
N LEU A 115 -3.98 -12.53 -5.67
CA LEU A 115 -4.59 -11.79 -6.78
C LEU A 115 -3.60 -11.39 -7.89
N PHE A 116 -2.34 -11.17 -7.54
CA PHE A 116 -1.33 -10.64 -8.46
C PHE A 116 -0.13 -11.59 -8.65
N GLU A 117 -0.15 -12.76 -8.01
CA GLU A 117 0.94 -13.76 -8.06
C GLU A 117 2.31 -13.17 -7.67
N PHE A 118 2.29 -12.11 -6.85
CA PHE A 118 3.47 -11.32 -6.56
C PHE A 118 4.03 -11.66 -5.18
N ASP A 119 5.16 -12.36 -5.14
CA ASP A 119 5.88 -12.64 -3.89
C ASP A 119 6.77 -11.47 -3.49
N TYR A 120 6.28 -10.71 -2.53
CA TYR A 120 6.98 -9.55 -1.99
C TYR A 120 6.89 -9.50 -0.48
N GLN A 121 8.00 -9.11 0.14
CA GLN A 121 8.11 -8.83 1.55
C GLN A 121 9.08 -7.68 1.73
N LEU A 122 8.69 -6.70 2.55
CA LEU A 122 9.59 -5.61 2.96
C LEU A 122 10.71 -6.15 3.84
N GLU A 123 11.97 -5.87 3.47
CA GLU A 123 13.15 -6.50 4.07
C GLU A 123 13.98 -5.54 4.94
N MET A 124 13.43 -4.38 5.32
CA MET A 124 14.14 -3.40 6.17
C MET A 124 14.62 -3.99 7.51
N TYR A 125 13.92 -5.02 8.00
CA TYR A 125 14.22 -5.71 9.25
C TYR A 125 15.20 -6.89 9.08
N LYS A 126 15.50 -7.29 7.84
CA LYS A 126 16.51 -8.33 7.57
C LYS A 126 17.92 -7.72 7.64
N PRO A 127 18.92 -8.46 8.12
CA PRO A 127 20.33 -8.09 7.95
C PRO A 127 20.64 -7.87 6.47
N ALA A 128 21.51 -6.91 6.14
CA ALA A 128 21.81 -6.52 4.76
C ALA A 128 22.19 -7.71 3.86
N SER A 129 23.00 -8.64 4.36
CA SER A 129 23.43 -9.84 3.64
C SER A 129 22.34 -10.89 3.38
N LYS A 130 21.17 -10.77 4.03
CA LYS A 130 20.02 -11.68 3.87
C LYS A 130 18.89 -11.06 3.05
N ARG A 131 19.08 -9.84 2.53
CA ARG A 131 18.10 -9.17 1.68
C ARG A 131 18.20 -9.71 0.27
N ARG A 132 17.06 -10.05 -0.30
CA ARG A 132 16.89 -10.39 -1.72
C ARG A 132 16.62 -9.14 -2.55
N TRP A 133 15.81 -8.22 -2.02
CA TRP A 133 15.30 -7.06 -2.77
C TRP A 133 15.89 -5.74 -2.32
N GLY A 134 16.58 -5.70 -1.17
CA GLY A 134 17.13 -4.46 -0.63
C GLY A 134 16.42 -3.94 0.62
N TYR A 135 16.82 -2.76 1.10
CA TYR A 135 16.34 -2.25 2.39
C TYR A 135 14.88 -1.80 2.32
N PHE A 136 14.51 -1.10 1.24
CA PHE A 136 13.20 -0.47 1.08
C PHE A 136 12.74 -0.57 -0.38
N ALA A 137 12.76 -1.79 -0.92
CA ALA A 137 12.41 -2.03 -2.32
C ALA A 137 10.95 -1.62 -2.61
N LEU A 138 10.74 -0.74 -3.60
CA LEU A 138 9.44 -0.23 -4.02
C LEU A 138 8.86 -1.16 -5.11
N PRO A 139 7.72 -1.84 -4.91
CA PRO A 139 7.09 -2.61 -5.98
C PRO A 139 6.74 -1.75 -7.20
N ILE A 140 6.94 -2.31 -8.38
CA ILE A 140 6.64 -1.67 -9.66
C ILE A 140 5.29 -2.19 -10.15
N LEU A 141 4.30 -1.30 -10.21
CA LEU A 141 3.07 -1.52 -10.98
C LEU A 141 3.33 -1.07 -12.42
N HIS A 142 2.95 -1.87 -13.40
CA HIS A 142 2.90 -1.48 -14.80
C HIS A 142 1.64 -2.06 -15.45
N GLY A 143 0.78 -1.20 -15.95
CA GLY A 143 -0.52 -1.61 -16.45
C GLY A 143 -1.41 -2.08 -15.30
N ASP A 144 -1.76 -3.35 -15.34
CA ASP A 144 -2.52 -4.11 -14.34
C ASP A 144 -1.65 -5.12 -13.56
N ARG A 145 -0.33 -5.13 -13.75
CA ARG A 145 0.58 -6.15 -13.19
C ARG A 145 1.64 -5.55 -12.28
N LEU A 146 2.02 -6.32 -11.26
CA LEU A 146 3.22 -6.06 -10.47
C LEU A 146 4.40 -6.77 -11.13
N VAL A 147 5.35 -6.00 -11.66
CA VAL A 147 6.36 -6.50 -12.61
C VAL A 147 7.78 -6.55 -12.05
N GLY A 148 8.03 -5.94 -10.90
CA GLY A 148 9.36 -5.88 -10.31
C GLY A 148 9.44 -5.04 -9.05
N LYS A 149 10.66 -4.67 -8.66
CA LYS A 149 10.93 -3.77 -7.54
C LYS A 149 12.10 -2.83 -7.85
N VAL A 150 12.06 -1.61 -7.33
CA VAL A 150 13.20 -0.68 -7.32
C VAL A 150 13.79 -0.62 -5.91
N ASP A 151 15.02 -1.06 -5.72
CA ASP A 151 15.78 -0.80 -4.49
C ASP A 151 16.38 0.60 -4.59
N ALA A 152 15.79 1.54 -3.86
CA ALA A 152 16.25 2.92 -3.83
C ALA A 152 16.44 3.43 -2.40
N THR A 153 17.49 4.22 -2.22
CA THR A 153 17.89 4.80 -0.94
C THR A 153 17.99 6.31 -1.06
N VAL A 154 17.31 7.03 -0.16
CA VAL A 154 17.49 8.48 0.01
C VAL A 154 18.78 8.75 0.78
N ALA A 155 19.81 9.24 0.09
CA ALA A 155 21.08 9.66 0.66
C ALA A 155 21.00 11.13 1.08
N ARG A 156 20.34 11.42 2.20
CA ARG A 156 20.04 12.79 2.65
C ARG A 156 21.23 13.74 2.69
N THR A 157 22.40 13.28 3.11
CA THR A 157 23.62 14.12 3.18
C THR A 157 24.16 14.49 1.81
N ALA A 158 23.88 13.68 0.78
CA ALA A 158 24.30 13.91 -0.59
C ALA A 158 23.19 14.54 -1.44
N GLY A 159 22.00 14.78 -0.90
CA GLY A 159 20.87 15.33 -1.66
C GLY A 159 20.40 14.42 -2.80
N ALA A 160 20.57 13.10 -2.68
CA ALA A 160 20.36 12.17 -3.81
C ALA A 160 19.39 11.02 -3.51
N LEU A 161 18.61 10.64 -4.52
CA LEU A 161 17.92 9.34 -4.61
C LEU A 161 18.83 8.38 -5.37
N ARG A 162 19.38 7.40 -4.65
CA ARG A 162 20.25 6.38 -5.23
C ARG A 162 19.44 5.13 -5.56
N VAL A 163 19.47 4.69 -6.81
CA VAL A 163 18.91 3.39 -7.22
C VAL A 163 20.03 2.36 -7.18
N ASP A 164 19.92 1.41 -6.25
CA ASP A 164 20.91 0.35 -6.05
C ASP A 164 20.65 -0.84 -6.97
N ALA A 165 19.37 -1.13 -7.27
CA ALA A 165 18.96 -2.17 -8.22
C ALA A 165 17.54 -1.97 -8.74
N ILE A 166 17.29 -2.46 -9.95
CA ILE A 166 15.93 -2.73 -10.46
C ILE A 166 15.82 -4.25 -10.58
N HIS A 167 14.93 -4.83 -9.77
CA HIS A 167 14.64 -6.25 -9.75
C HIS A 167 13.47 -6.53 -10.70
N GLU A 168 13.75 -7.19 -11.81
CA GLU A 168 12.75 -7.63 -12.78
C GLU A 168 12.20 -9.01 -12.38
N ASP A 169 10.91 -9.06 -12.04
CA ASP A 169 10.21 -10.35 -11.88
C ASP A 169 9.81 -10.93 -13.24
N VAL A 170 9.68 -10.06 -14.24
CA VAL A 170 9.51 -10.36 -15.66
C VAL A 170 10.44 -9.46 -16.46
N ALA A 171 10.96 -9.95 -17.58
CA ALA A 171 11.87 -9.17 -18.42
C ALA A 171 11.19 -7.89 -18.93
N PHE A 172 11.85 -6.75 -18.77
CA PHE A 172 11.34 -5.46 -19.25
C PHE A 172 11.71 -5.25 -20.70
N ASP A 173 10.73 -4.88 -21.51
CA ASP A 173 10.99 -4.32 -22.83
C ASP A 173 11.35 -2.83 -22.73
N ARG A 174 11.68 -2.23 -23.88
CA ARG A 174 12.07 -0.81 -23.93
C ARG A 174 10.99 0.13 -23.41
N ALA A 175 9.71 -0.19 -23.60
CA ALA A 175 8.61 0.67 -23.17
C ALA A 175 8.44 0.59 -21.65
N VAL A 176 8.48 -0.62 -21.07
CA VAL A 176 8.43 -0.81 -19.61
C VAL A 176 9.64 -0.16 -18.94
N THR A 177 10.85 -0.37 -19.48
CA THR A 177 12.07 0.29 -18.95
C THR A 177 11.93 1.81 -18.96
N ALA A 178 11.45 2.39 -20.07
CA ALA A 178 11.28 3.84 -20.17
C ALA A 178 10.26 4.38 -19.16
N ALA A 179 9.14 3.67 -18.96
CA ALA A 179 8.10 4.08 -18.02
C ALA A 179 8.58 3.98 -16.57
N VAL A 180 9.26 2.89 -16.19
CA VAL A 180 9.83 2.72 -14.84
C VAL A 180 10.89 3.78 -14.56
N GLN A 181 11.75 4.07 -15.53
CA GLN A 181 12.73 5.16 -15.42
C GLN A 181 12.05 6.53 -15.29
N GLY A 182 10.89 6.73 -15.92
CA GLY A 182 10.05 7.91 -15.71
C GLY A 182 9.62 8.04 -14.24
N GLU A 183 8.99 7.00 -13.69
CA GLU A 183 8.53 7.02 -12.29
C GLU A 183 9.66 7.20 -11.27
N ILE A 184 10.86 6.67 -11.55
CA ILE A 184 12.05 6.88 -10.70
C ILE A 184 12.47 8.36 -10.71
N ARG A 185 12.45 9.02 -11.88
CA ARG A 185 12.75 10.47 -11.99
C ARG A 185 11.68 11.28 -11.30
N ASP A 186 10.41 10.99 -11.53
CA ASP A 186 9.29 11.68 -10.90
C ASP A 186 9.37 11.57 -9.36
N LEU A 187 9.79 10.41 -8.84
CA LEU A 187 10.04 10.23 -7.41
C LEU A 187 11.22 11.07 -6.91
N ALA A 188 12.32 11.14 -7.67
CA ALA A 188 13.48 11.96 -7.32
C ALA A 188 13.10 13.45 -7.29
N ASP A 189 12.39 13.92 -8.32
CA ASP A 189 11.90 15.30 -8.44
C ASP A 189 10.91 15.64 -7.32
N TRP A 190 9.96 14.75 -7.01
CA TRP A 190 9.02 14.94 -5.90
C TRP A 190 9.72 15.03 -4.53
N LEU A 191 10.83 14.32 -4.37
CA LEU A 191 11.65 14.36 -3.15
C LEU A 191 12.63 15.54 -3.14
N GLU A 192 12.74 16.29 -4.24
CA GLU A 192 13.74 17.34 -4.45
C GLU A 192 15.19 16.81 -4.31
N LEU A 193 15.48 15.68 -4.96
CA LEU A 193 16.78 15.00 -4.89
C LEU A 193 17.35 14.73 -6.29
N ASP A 194 18.68 14.74 -6.38
CA ASP A 194 19.39 14.29 -7.58
C ASP A 194 19.27 12.78 -7.76
N LEU A 195 18.94 12.33 -8.99
CA LEU A 195 18.88 10.90 -9.30
C LEU A 195 20.26 10.33 -9.62
N VAL A 196 20.65 9.30 -8.88
CA VAL A 196 21.88 8.53 -9.12
C VAL A 196 21.54 7.07 -9.43
N LEU A 197 21.77 6.66 -10.68
CA LEU A 197 21.63 5.27 -11.12
C LEU A 197 22.97 4.54 -10.97
N ARG A 198 22.96 3.31 -10.46
CA ARG A 198 24.16 2.47 -10.33
C ARG A 198 24.18 1.33 -11.33
#